data_AF-A0A3Q9IEC7-F1
#
_entry.id   AF-A0A3Q9IEC7-F1
#
_cell.length_a   1.000
_cell.length_b   1.000
_cell.length_c   1.000
_cell.angle_alpha   90.00
_cell.angle_beta   90.00
_cell.angle_gamma   90.00
#
_symmetry.space_group_name_H-M   'P 1'
#
loop_
_entity.id
_entity.type
_entity.pdbx_description
1 polymer ?
#
loop_
_entity_poly.entity_id
_entity_poly.type
_entity_poly.pdbx_seq_one_letter_code
_entity_poly.pdbx_strand_id
1 'polypeptide(L)'
;MTSKLALAACLALATSPAALAAPKAAPPTPPIPIARAADYPGVIDLKVDVSDTTRKVFRVTETLPVSPGPLVLSLPKWIPGEHSPSAQIVLMSGFTVTTDDGRRLAWRRDPVEMTAFHIDVPVGVRSLTLRLEQPTAQPGGPVRIAVTPNLVLLKWTAVALYPAGYEVGRIMVRPTLTIPTGWSLATALDGAETNGATTRFAPTSFETLMDSPVYAGRHKAAFDLDPGATRPVRLTVFADSPKDLKATPTQIDIHRRLVQQADKLFGGARNFDHYDFLLSLNPTVGYLGAEHQRSSENGYSSAGYFTAWDTAFTGRDILAHEYVHAWNGKHRRPADLWTPDYTTPMRNSLLWVYEGLTEYYGDTLATRSGLYSSEQMRQRLALIAANAEATPGRGWRSLRDTTNAYIMNSAGGTGSTSWLRSLDYYEEGQLLWLDVDTLIRERTHGAKSLDDFARAFFGVDDGDMTVSTYEVEDVFSALNAVTPYDWAAFINARLDGHDRAPLDGLTRAGWRLVFEAQPSAYVAAYEKDAETSLLTFSLGAEIGWDGAVKEVLWDGPLFRAGVIAGSRIVKVNGKPYAPETLKAAILTAAKPGAPAIVLGVRADDRDRVVRLAYHGGPRYPRLRRLPQTPDRLGQILSPR
;
A
#
# COMPACT_ATOMS: atom_id res chain seq x y z
N MET A 1 -27.19 -76.59 68.31
CA MET A 1 -25.76 -76.70 67.91
C MET A 1 -25.74 -76.58 66.40
N THR A 2 -25.26 -75.54 65.72
CA THR A 2 -24.09 -74.67 65.89
C THR A 2 -24.34 -73.33 65.17
N SER A 3 -23.95 -72.23 65.80
CA SER A 3 -24.08 -70.83 65.33
C SER A 3 -23.25 -70.53 64.08
N LYS A 4 -23.75 -69.67 63.17
CA LYS A 4 -22.93 -68.97 62.17
C LYS A 4 -23.28 -67.47 62.16
N LEU A 5 -22.25 -66.66 62.37
CA LEU A 5 -22.22 -65.19 62.41
C LEU A 5 -22.70 -64.57 61.11
N ALA A 6 -23.48 -63.49 61.22
CA ALA A 6 -23.72 -62.53 60.14
C ALA A 6 -22.62 -61.45 60.17
N LEU A 7 -21.90 -61.28 59.05
CA LEU A 7 -20.93 -60.21 58.85
C LEU A 7 -21.52 -59.23 57.82
N ALA A 8 -21.94 -58.05 58.28
CA ALA A 8 -22.40 -56.96 57.42
C ALA A 8 -21.17 -56.22 56.86
N ALA A 9 -20.95 -56.33 55.55
CA ALA A 9 -19.93 -55.56 54.84
C ALA A 9 -20.54 -54.26 54.30
N CYS A 10 -20.25 -53.13 54.95
CA CYS A 10 -20.52 -51.80 54.41
C CYS A 10 -19.53 -51.52 53.26
N LEU A 11 -20.00 -51.62 52.01
CA LEU A 11 -19.26 -51.14 50.85
C LEU A 11 -19.34 -49.60 50.79
N ALA A 12 -18.32 -48.93 51.30
CA ALA A 12 -18.13 -47.50 51.04
C ALA A 12 -17.67 -47.32 49.59
N LEU A 13 -18.61 -46.95 48.69
CA LEU A 13 -18.30 -46.46 47.36
C LEU A 13 -17.63 -45.08 47.47
N ALA A 14 -16.30 -45.07 47.60
CA ALA A 14 -15.51 -43.87 47.43
C ALA A 14 -15.52 -43.47 45.95
N THR A 15 -16.52 -42.68 45.53
CA THR A 15 -16.47 -41.95 44.26
C THR A 15 -15.37 -40.90 44.38
N SER A 16 -14.14 -41.27 44.01
CA SER A 16 -13.09 -40.28 43.78
C SER A 16 -13.58 -39.38 42.66
N PRO A 17 -13.69 -38.05 42.85
CA PRO A 17 -13.99 -37.16 41.75
C PRO A 17 -12.87 -37.36 40.74
N ALA A 18 -13.21 -37.79 39.52
CA ALA A 18 -12.25 -37.82 38.43
C ALA A 18 -11.76 -36.39 38.26
N ALA A 19 -10.58 -36.08 38.81
CA ALA A 19 -9.95 -34.80 38.64
C ALA A 19 -9.76 -34.62 37.13
N LEU A 20 -10.55 -33.71 36.54
CA LEU A 20 -10.41 -33.32 35.15
C LEU A 20 -8.94 -32.96 34.95
N ALA A 21 -8.24 -33.71 34.11
CA ALA A 21 -6.82 -33.50 33.87
C ALA A 21 -6.61 -32.04 33.45
N ALA A 22 -5.62 -31.38 34.07
CA ALA A 22 -5.29 -30.01 33.72
C ALA A 22 -5.02 -29.90 32.21
N PRO A 23 -5.45 -28.81 31.55
CA PRO A 23 -5.17 -28.60 30.14
C PRO A 23 -3.67 -28.67 29.87
N LYS A 24 -3.27 -29.44 28.84
CA LYS A 24 -1.87 -29.59 28.41
C LYS A 24 -1.63 -28.72 27.18
N ALA A 25 -0.52 -27.98 27.17
CA ALA A 25 -0.09 -27.25 25.99
C ALA A 25 0.19 -28.22 24.83
N ALA A 26 -0.10 -27.79 23.60
CA ALA A 26 0.31 -28.50 22.40
C ALA A 26 1.86 -28.53 22.32
N PRO A 27 2.46 -29.59 21.76
CA PRO A 27 3.90 -29.60 21.49
C PRO A 27 4.25 -28.47 20.50
N PRO A 28 5.47 -27.90 20.59
CA PRO A 28 5.92 -26.89 19.63
C PRO A 28 5.98 -27.48 18.22
N THR A 29 5.85 -26.61 17.21
CA THR A 29 6.02 -27.00 15.81
C THR A 29 7.49 -27.32 15.51
N PRO A 30 7.80 -28.10 14.46
CA PRO A 30 9.17 -28.27 14.04
C PRO A 30 9.78 -26.91 13.67
N PRO A 31 11.05 -26.66 14.02
CA PRO A 31 11.67 -25.37 13.78
C PRO A 31 11.82 -25.09 12.28
N ILE A 32 11.57 -23.85 11.90
CA ILE A 32 11.94 -23.33 10.58
C ILE A 32 13.40 -22.87 10.65
N PRO A 33 14.29 -23.33 9.75
CA PRO A 33 15.67 -22.87 9.73
C PRO A 33 15.78 -21.36 9.56
N ILE A 34 16.48 -20.69 10.48
CA ILE A 34 16.76 -19.25 10.41
C ILE A 34 17.68 -18.98 9.20
N ALA A 35 17.38 -17.93 8.43
CA ALA A 35 18.20 -17.48 7.32
C ALA A 35 19.65 -17.20 7.74
N ARG A 36 20.57 -17.51 6.83
CA ARG A 36 22.02 -17.35 7.01
C ARG A 36 22.58 -16.69 5.77
N ALA A 37 23.65 -15.91 5.92
CA ALA A 37 24.47 -15.39 4.83
C ALA A 37 25.29 -16.51 4.15
N ALA A 38 24.60 -17.46 3.53
CA ALA A 38 25.18 -18.56 2.79
C ALA A 38 24.46 -18.71 1.45
N ASP A 39 25.19 -19.16 0.42
CA ASP A 39 24.62 -19.34 -0.91
C ASP A 39 23.84 -20.66 -0.97
N TYR A 40 22.65 -20.61 -1.58
CA TYR A 40 21.89 -21.82 -1.85
C TYR A 40 22.61 -22.68 -2.89
N PRO A 41 22.74 -24.01 -2.69
CA PRO A 41 23.48 -24.86 -3.62
C PRO A 41 22.72 -25.03 -4.95
N GLY A 42 23.06 -24.21 -5.94
CA GLY A 42 22.55 -24.29 -7.32
C GLY A 42 21.50 -23.23 -7.64
N VAL A 43 20.74 -23.45 -8.72
CA VAL A 43 19.78 -22.47 -9.27
C VAL A 43 18.40 -23.12 -9.35
N ILE A 44 17.38 -22.41 -8.89
CA ILE A 44 15.97 -22.82 -9.00
C ILE A 44 15.48 -22.50 -10.42
N ASP A 45 14.93 -23.48 -11.14
CA ASP A 45 14.26 -23.24 -12.42
C ASP A 45 12.76 -23.00 -12.16
N LEU A 46 12.28 -21.78 -12.40
CA LEU A 46 10.89 -21.38 -12.18
C LEU A 46 10.18 -21.14 -13.51
N LYS A 47 9.13 -21.91 -13.79
CA LYS A 47 8.28 -21.77 -14.99
C LYS A 47 6.86 -21.41 -14.56
N VAL A 48 6.36 -20.28 -15.05
CA VAL A 48 5.01 -19.78 -14.76
C VAL A 48 4.27 -19.58 -16.07
N ASP A 49 3.04 -20.11 -16.16
CA ASP A 49 2.12 -19.91 -17.28
C ASP A 49 0.90 -19.12 -16.79
N VAL A 50 0.73 -17.92 -17.34
CA VAL A 50 -0.38 -17.01 -17.08
C VAL A 50 -1.30 -16.85 -18.30
N SER A 51 -1.18 -17.73 -19.30
CA SER A 51 -1.91 -17.61 -20.58
C SER A 51 -3.40 -17.91 -20.48
N ASP A 52 -3.86 -18.62 -19.45
CA ASP A 52 -5.27 -18.97 -19.24
C ASP A 52 -6.04 -17.83 -18.57
N THR A 53 -6.24 -16.73 -19.31
CA THR A 53 -6.97 -15.54 -18.84
C THR A 53 -8.49 -15.75 -18.80
N THR A 54 -8.99 -16.83 -19.41
CA THR A 54 -10.41 -17.19 -19.37
C THR A 54 -10.77 -17.84 -18.04
N ARG A 55 -9.99 -18.85 -17.60
CA ARG A 55 -10.17 -19.46 -16.28
C ARG A 55 -9.45 -18.69 -15.18
N LYS A 56 -8.57 -17.76 -15.56
CA LYS A 56 -7.77 -16.90 -14.68
C LYS A 56 -6.90 -17.70 -13.69
N VAL A 57 -6.22 -18.73 -14.21
CA VAL A 57 -5.37 -19.63 -13.42
C VAL A 57 -3.92 -19.45 -13.82
N PHE A 58 -3.05 -19.23 -12.84
CA PHE A 58 -1.61 -19.35 -13.02
C PHE A 58 -1.17 -20.79 -12.76
N ARG A 59 -0.32 -21.32 -13.63
CA ARG A 59 0.25 -22.67 -13.47
C ARG A 59 1.74 -22.55 -13.26
N VAL A 60 2.26 -23.21 -12.25
CA VAL A 60 3.66 -23.10 -11.84
C VAL A 60 4.31 -24.47 -11.84
N THR A 61 5.51 -24.52 -12.39
CA THR A 61 6.45 -25.62 -12.20
C THR A 61 7.78 -25.04 -11.73
N GLU A 62 8.18 -25.38 -10.52
CA GLU A 62 9.45 -24.96 -9.93
C GLU A 62 10.32 -26.19 -9.73
N THR A 63 11.60 -26.14 -10.09
CA THR A 63 12.55 -27.24 -9.89
C THR A 63 13.76 -26.73 -9.15
N LEU A 64 14.08 -27.36 -8.03
CA LEU A 64 15.15 -26.92 -7.14
C LEU A 64 16.08 -28.08 -6.76
N PRO A 65 17.41 -27.86 -6.77
CA PRO A 65 18.37 -28.83 -6.25
C PRO A 65 18.18 -29.01 -4.74
N VAL A 66 18.39 -30.21 -4.21
CA VAL A 66 18.22 -30.53 -2.79
C VAL A 66 19.29 -31.49 -2.29
N SER A 67 19.46 -31.55 -0.97
CA SER A 67 20.22 -32.60 -0.28
C SER A 67 19.28 -33.49 0.54
N PRO A 68 19.64 -34.77 0.78
CA PRO A 68 18.86 -35.63 1.67
C PRO A 68 18.71 -35.04 3.07
N GLY A 69 17.52 -35.22 3.66
CA GLY A 69 17.17 -34.72 4.99
C GLY A 69 15.95 -33.79 4.99
N PRO A 70 15.64 -33.17 6.16
CA PRO A 70 14.53 -32.25 6.29
C PRO A 70 14.74 -30.98 5.45
N LEU A 71 13.70 -30.59 4.72
CA LEU A 71 13.61 -29.37 3.93
C LEU A 71 12.36 -28.60 4.33
N VAL A 72 12.47 -27.29 4.49
CA VAL A 72 11.34 -26.39 4.65
C VAL A 72 11.30 -25.46 3.45
N LEU A 73 10.17 -25.43 2.75
CA LEU A 73 9.88 -24.47 1.70
C LEU A 73 8.87 -23.45 2.19
N SER A 74 9.09 -22.18 1.86
CA SER A 74 8.24 -21.09 2.30
C SER A 74 7.68 -20.31 1.10
N LEU A 75 6.39 -19.99 1.16
CA LEU A 75 5.80 -18.94 0.33
C LEU A 75 6.11 -17.57 0.98
N PRO A 76 6.54 -16.55 0.21
CA PRO A 76 6.84 -15.22 0.75
C PRO A 76 5.64 -14.61 1.50
N LYS A 77 5.90 -14.05 2.69
CA LYS A 77 4.87 -13.49 3.58
C LYS A 77 5.09 -12.03 3.91
N TRP A 78 6.30 -11.65 4.28
CA TRP A 78 6.66 -10.26 4.62
C TRP A 78 7.47 -9.65 3.49
N ILE A 79 6.84 -8.85 2.64
CA ILE A 79 7.47 -8.26 1.45
C ILE A 79 7.79 -6.79 1.69
N PRO A 80 9.04 -6.32 1.46
CA PRO A 80 9.34 -4.90 1.55
C PRO A 80 8.45 -4.11 0.58
N GLY A 81 7.77 -3.09 1.10
CA GLY A 81 6.79 -2.27 0.39
C GLY A 81 5.32 -2.66 0.60
N GLU A 82 5.04 -3.87 1.10
CA GLU A 82 3.66 -4.25 1.49
C GLU A 82 3.42 -4.06 3.00
N HIS A 83 4.49 -3.85 3.79
CA HIS A 83 4.51 -3.45 5.21
C HIS A 83 3.62 -4.28 6.16
N SER A 84 3.24 -5.49 5.76
CA SER A 84 2.33 -6.40 6.45
C SER A 84 2.51 -7.83 5.92
N PRO A 85 2.00 -8.86 6.63
CA PRO A 85 1.98 -10.20 6.09
C PRO A 85 0.93 -10.29 4.98
N SER A 86 1.36 -10.56 3.75
CA SER A 86 0.55 -10.41 2.54
C SER A 86 0.48 -11.66 1.65
N ALA A 87 1.02 -12.78 2.12
CA ALA A 87 1.03 -14.04 1.40
C ALA A 87 -0.37 -14.43 0.86
N GLN A 88 -0.46 -14.69 -0.44
CA GLN A 88 -1.70 -15.14 -1.10
C GLN A 88 -1.95 -16.64 -0.94
N ILE A 89 -1.64 -17.19 0.23
CA ILE A 89 -1.67 -18.64 0.51
C ILE A 89 -3.05 -19.27 0.29
N VAL A 90 -4.12 -18.50 0.46
CA VAL A 90 -5.50 -18.92 0.22
C VAL A 90 -5.80 -19.24 -1.25
N LEU A 91 -4.99 -18.73 -2.18
CA LEU A 91 -5.10 -19.01 -3.61
C LEU A 91 -4.19 -20.17 -4.05
N MET A 92 -3.24 -20.61 -3.23
CA MET A 92 -2.31 -21.68 -3.58
C MET A 92 -3.01 -23.04 -3.51
N SER A 93 -3.13 -23.70 -4.66
CA SER A 93 -3.82 -24.99 -4.82
C SER A 93 -3.01 -25.98 -5.65
N GLY A 94 -3.40 -27.26 -5.65
CA GLY A 94 -2.73 -28.28 -6.46
C GLY A 94 -1.26 -28.56 -6.09
N PHE A 95 -0.79 -28.14 -4.91
CA PHE A 95 0.62 -28.24 -4.51
C PHE A 95 1.09 -29.69 -4.39
N THR A 96 2.01 -30.08 -5.28
CA THR A 96 2.64 -31.40 -5.31
C THR A 96 4.15 -31.29 -5.37
N VAL A 97 4.81 -32.27 -4.76
CA VAL A 97 6.27 -32.38 -4.71
C VAL A 97 6.64 -33.75 -5.28
N THR A 98 7.49 -33.77 -6.30
CA THR A 98 8.02 -35.01 -6.90
C THR A 98 9.53 -34.99 -6.95
N THR A 99 10.15 -36.13 -6.74
CA THR A 99 11.60 -36.34 -6.92
C THR A 99 11.97 -36.38 -8.41
N ASP A 100 13.27 -36.33 -8.68
CA ASP A 100 13.87 -36.49 -10.02
C ASP A 100 13.54 -37.82 -10.71
N ASP A 101 13.32 -38.90 -9.95
CA ASP A 101 12.82 -40.20 -10.44
C ASP A 101 11.28 -40.26 -10.63
N GLY A 102 10.56 -39.16 -10.38
CA GLY A 102 9.11 -39.05 -10.57
C GLY A 102 8.25 -39.54 -9.40
N ARG A 103 8.85 -40.02 -8.30
CA ARG A 103 8.11 -40.41 -7.09
C ARG A 103 7.52 -39.18 -6.39
N ARG A 104 6.25 -39.27 -5.99
CA ARG A 104 5.58 -38.22 -5.20
C ARG A 104 6.06 -38.26 -3.74
N LEU A 105 6.43 -37.11 -3.19
CA LEU A 105 6.70 -36.92 -1.77
C LEU A 105 5.48 -36.34 -1.07
N ALA A 106 5.32 -36.71 0.20
CA ALA A 106 4.39 -36.04 1.10
C ALA A 106 5.04 -34.75 1.62
N TRP A 107 4.20 -33.74 1.87
CA TRP A 107 4.58 -32.52 2.55
C TRP A 107 3.60 -32.28 3.71
N ARG A 108 4.04 -31.54 4.73
CA ARG A 108 3.20 -31.12 5.84
C ARG A 108 3.29 -29.61 6.03
N ARG A 109 2.15 -28.93 6.05
CA ARG A 109 2.09 -27.50 6.38
C ARG A 109 2.49 -27.27 7.83
N ASP A 110 3.24 -26.22 8.10
CA ASP A 110 3.48 -25.78 9.47
C ASP A 110 2.18 -25.20 10.06
N PRO A 111 1.73 -25.64 11.26
CA PRO A 111 0.46 -25.20 11.81
C PRO A 111 0.53 -23.84 12.52
N VAL A 112 1.70 -23.19 12.58
CA VAL A 112 1.88 -21.82 13.08
C VAL A 112 2.28 -20.90 11.93
N GLU A 113 3.33 -21.25 11.19
CA GLU A 113 3.72 -20.49 9.99
C GLU A 113 3.11 -21.09 8.73
N MET A 114 1.85 -20.77 8.45
CA MET A 114 1.04 -21.43 7.42
C MET A 114 1.60 -21.33 5.99
N THR A 115 2.57 -20.44 5.74
CA THR A 115 3.27 -20.34 4.47
C THR A 115 4.45 -21.31 4.34
N ALA A 116 4.81 -22.04 5.40
CA ALA A 116 5.90 -23.01 5.42
C ALA A 116 5.42 -24.47 5.24
N PHE A 117 6.19 -25.24 4.50
CA PHE A 117 5.93 -26.63 4.13
C PHE A 117 7.14 -27.52 4.43
N HIS A 118 6.96 -28.49 5.32
CA HIS A 118 7.96 -29.47 5.73
C HIS A 118 7.96 -30.67 4.78
N ILE A 119 9.14 -31.05 4.29
CA ILE A 119 9.38 -32.15 3.34
C ILE A 119 10.58 -32.96 3.83
N ASP A 120 10.49 -34.28 3.83
CA ASP A 120 11.64 -35.16 4.07
C ASP A 120 12.22 -35.63 2.73
N VAL A 121 13.43 -35.16 2.39
CA VAL A 121 14.12 -35.51 1.16
C VAL A 121 14.84 -36.86 1.33
N PRO A 122 14.49 -37.91 0.56
CA PRO A 122 15.15 -39.22 0.67
C PRO A 122 16.62 -39.21 0.24
N VAL A 123 17.40 -40.17 0.76
CA VAL A 123 18.78 -40.41 0.29
C VAL A 123 18.79 -40.70 -1.21
N GLY A 124 19.73 -40.08 -1.92
CA GLY A 124 19.92 -40.25 -3.37
C GLY A 124 19.14 -39.25 -4.23
N VAL A 125 18.13 -38.58 -3.69
CA VAL A 125 17.39 -37.51 -4.40
C VAL A 125 18.24 -36.24 -4.44
N ARG A 126 18.37 -35.64 -5.63
CA ARG A 126 19.19 -34.43 -5.85
C ARG A 126 18.38 -33.22 -6.29
N SER A 127 17.14 -33.43 -6.72
CA SER A 127 16.26 -32.37 -7.18
C SER A 127 14.81 -32.71 -6.84
N LEU A 128 14.04 -31.66 -6.56
CA LEU A 128 12.59 -31.74 -6.44
C LEU A 128 11.94 -30.91 -7.54
N THR A 129 10.81 -31.37 -8.04
CA THR A 129 9.89 -30.58 -8.86
C THR A 129 8.63 -30.31 -8.05
N LEU A 130 8.33 -29.03 -7.87
CA LEU A 130 7.12 -28.50 -7.29
C LEU A 130 6.15 -28.15 -8.42
N ARG A 131 4.87 -28.47 -8.24
CA ARG A 131 3.79 -27.95 -9.09
C ARG A 131 2.70 -27.38 -8.22
N LEU A 132 2.19 -26.23 -8.60
CA LEU A 132 1.01 -25.60 -7.99
C LEU A 132 0.20 -24.84 -9.03
N GLU A 133 -1.04 -24.58 -8.70
CA GLU A 133 -1.96 -23.74 -9.45
C GLU A 133 -2.49 -22.63 -8.54
N GLN A 134 -2.63 -21.43 -9.10
CA GLN A 134 -3.20 -20.29 -8.41
C GLN A 134 -4.38 -19.74 -9.21
N PRO A 135 -5.64 -20.15 -8.90
CA PRO A 135 -6.80 -19.41 -9.35
C PRO A 135 -6.71 -17.99 -8.80
N THR A 136 -6.72 -17.01 -9.68
CA THR A 136 -6.63 -15.61 -9.29
C THR A 136 -7.98 -15.08 -8.78
N ALA A 137 -7.93 -13.92 -8.11
CA ALA A 137 -9.08 -13.42 -7.37
C ALA A 137 -10.32 -13.17 -8.23
N GLN A 138 -11.48 -13.54 -7.66
CA GLN A 138 -12.79 -13.23 -8.20
C GLN A 138 -13.26 -11.86 -7.71
N PRO A 139 -14.13 -11.15 -8.46
CA PRO A 139 -14.70 -9.88 -8.03
C PRO A 139 -15.34 -9.99 -6.63
N GLY A 140 -15.02 -9.04 -5.74
CA GLY A 140 -15.52 -9.02 -4.36
C GLY A 140 -14.81 -9.96 -3.38
N GLY A 141 -13.79 -10.69 -3.81
CA GLY A 141 -12.93 -11.48 -2.92
C GLY A 141 -11.88 -10.64 -2.17
N PRO A 142 -11.21 -11.21 -1.16
CA PRO A 142 -10.24 -10.50 -0.32
C PRO A 142 -8.87 -10.29 -1.00
N VAL A 143 -8.66 -10.86 -2.18
CA VAL A 143 -7.43 -10.70 -2.96
C VAL A 143 -7.70 -9.81 -4.17
N ARG A 144 -6.74 -8.99 -4.56
CA ARG A 144 -6.86 -8.09 -5.71
C ARG A 144 -7.03 -8.88 -7.03
N ILE A 145 -7.82 -8.34 -7.95
CA ILE A 145 -7.95 -8.86 -9.31
C ILE A 145 -6.62 -8.67 -10.05
N ALA A 146 -5.93 -9.77 -10.32
CA ALA A 146 -4.67 -9.81 -11.07
C ALA A 146 -4.86 -10.09 -12.57
N VAL A 147 -6.04 -10.57 -12.98
CA VAL A 147 -6.30 -11.02 -14.37
C VAL A 147 -7.62 -10.47 -14.90
N THR A 148 -7.53 -9.79 -16.03
CA THR A 148 -8.65 -9.35 -16.88
C THR A 148 -8.48 -9.95 -18.28
N PRO A 149 -9.48 -9.80 -19.18
CA PRO A 149 -9.36 -10.29 -20.54
C PRO A 149 -8.21 -9.67 -21.37
N ASN A 150 -7.63 -8.53 -20.94
CA ASN A 150 -6.57 -7.85 -21.68
C ASN A 150 -5.31 -7.52 -20.85
N LEU A 151 -5.29 -7.89 -19.57
CA LEU A 151 -4.20 -7.57 -18.65
C LEU A 151 -3.98 -8.69 -17.63
N VAL A 152 -2.72 -9.01 -17.38
CA VAL A 152 -2.23 -9.85 -16.28
C VAL A 152 -1.20 -9.04 -15.51
N LEU A 153 -1.40 -8.96 -14.19
CA LEU A 153 -0.41 -8.49 -13.23
C LEU A 153 0.13 -9.72 -12.46
N LEU A 154 1.41 -10.02 -12.63
CA LEU A 154 2.06 -11.13 -11.94
C LEU A 154 3.02 -10.58 -10.88
N LYS A 155 2.70 -10.87 -9.62
CA LYS A 155 3.65 -10.79 -8.52
C LYS A 155 4.25 -12.17 -8.27
N TRP A 156 5.58 -12.28 -8.36
CA TRP A 156 6.27 -13.55 -8.13
C TRP A 156 6.10 -14.07 -6.69
N THR A 157 5.87 -13.15 -5.75
CA THR A 157 5.60 -13.43 -4.33
C THR A 157 4.41 -14.36 -4.10
N ALA A 158 3.48 -14.44 -5.05
CA ALA A 158 2.32 -15.32 -4.95
C ALA A 158 2.57 -16.74 -5.50
N VAL A 159 3.58 -16.92 -6.35
CA VAL A 159 3.74 -18.13 -7.17
C VAL A 159 5.05 -18.89 -6.97
N ALA A 160 6.06 -18.29 -6.33
CA ALA A 160 7.38 -18.91 -6.13
C ALA A 160 7.62 -19.28 -4.66
N LEU A 161 8.18 -20.46 -4.42
CA LEU A 161 8.62 -20.87 -3.09
C LEU A 161 10.14 -20.73 -2.97
N TYR A 162 10.63 -20.65 -1.74
CA TYR A 162 12.06 -20.64 -1.46
C TYR A 162 12.43 -21.57 -0.29
N PRO A 163 13.63 -22.16 -0.30
CA PRO A 163 14.15 -22.96 0.80
C PRO A 163 14.49 -22.08 2.01
N ALA A 164 13.95 -22.41 3.18
CA ALA A 164 14.30 -21.75 4.43
C ALA A 164 15.77 -22.03 4.82
N GLY A 165 16.36 -21.14 5.62
CA GLY A 165 17.74 -21.27 6.09
C GLY A 165 18.79 -20.52 5.26
N TYR A 166 18.36 -19.77 4.25
CA TYR A 166 19.21 -18.97 3.37
C TYR A 166 18.63 -17.55 3.25
N GLU A 167 19.50 -16.54 3.22
CA GLU A 167 19.08 -15.18 2.85
C GLU A 167 18.53 -15.17 1.42
N VAL A 168 17.40 -14.50 1.19
CA VAL A 168 16.72 -14.50 -0.12
C VAL A 168 17.56 -13.88 -1.24
N GLY A 169 18.46 -12.95 -0.91
CA GLY A 169 19.44 -12.39 -1.85
C GLY A 169 20.50 -13.40 -2.33
N ARG A 170 20.63 -14.56 -1.66
CA ARG A 170 21.62 -15.62 -1.94
C ARG A 170 21.03 -16.90 -2.52
N ILE A 171 19.74 -16.86 -2.87
CA ILE A 171 19.05 -17.95 -3.56
C ILE A 171 18.92 -17.54 -5.03
N MET A 172 19.54 -18.29 -5.95
CA MET A 172 19.46 -17.97 -7.37
C MET A 172 18.27 -18.67 -8.02
N VAL A 173 17.54 -17.95 -8.87
CA VAL A 173 16.37 -18.42 -9.62
C VAL A 173 16.50 -18.05 -11.11
N ARG A 174 16.04 -18.93 -11.98
CA ARG A 174 15.98 -18.75 -13.43
C ARG A 174 14.50 -18.74 -13.87
N PRO A 175 13.90 -17.55 -14.07
CA PRO A 175 12.48 -17.43 -14.39
C PRO A 175 12.20 -17.70 -15.88
N THR A 176 11.06 -18.31 -16.16
CA THR A 176 10.47 -18.45 -17.49
C THR A 176 8.97 -18.17 -17.37
N LEU A 177 8.45 -17.28 -18.22
CA LEU A 177 7.06 -16.85 -18.20
C LEU A 177 6.40 -17.13 -19.55
N THR A 178 5.25 -17.81 -19.54
CA THR A 178 4.36 -17.95 -20.69
C THR A 178 3.16 -17.02 -20.51
N ILE A 179 2.92 -16.14 -21.48
CA ILE A 179 1.79 -15.20 -21.52
C ILE A 179 0.84 -15.55 -22.68
N PRO A 180 -0.37 -14.97 -22.79
CA PRO A 180 -1.22 -15.21 -23.97
C PRO A 180 -0.52 -14.83 -25.28
N THR A 181 -0.75 -15.62 -26.33
CA THR A 181 -0.17 -15.36 -27.67
C THR A 181 -0.57 -13.96 -28.18
N GLY A 182 0.42 -13.22 -28.68
CA GLY A 182 0.23 -11.87 -29.23
C GLY A 182 0.14 -10.75 -28.20
N TRP A 183 0.34 -11.06 -26.91
CA TRP A 183 0.46 -10.05 -25.87
C TRP A 183 1.91 -9.59 -25.72
N SER A 184 2.09 -8.44 -25.08
CA SER A 184 3.40 -7.91 -24.69
C SER A 184 3.56 -7.96 -23.18
N LEU A 185 4.79 -8.07 -22.68
CA LEU A 185 5.12 -7.94 -21.26
C LEU A 185 6.07 -6.77 -20.98
N ALA A 186 6.17 -6.39 -19.71
CA ALA A 186 7.18 -5.48 -19.16
C ALA A 186 7.49 -5.82 -17.71
N THR A 187 8.76 -5.70 -17.35
CA THR A 187 9.34 -6.03 -16.04
C THR A 187 10.77 -5.48 -16.00
N ALA A 188 11.33 -5.31 -14.79
CA ALA A 188 12.74 -4.95 -14.59
C ALA A 188 13.69 -6.17 -14.58
N LEU A 189 13.22 -7.37 -14.92
CA LEU A 189 14.08 -8.56 -15.05
C LEU A 189 14.97 -8.48 -16.30
N ASP A 190 16.23 -8.88 -16.13
CA ASP A 190 17.25 -8.84 -17.18
C ASP A 190 17.23 -10.07 -18.10
N GLY A 191 17.86 -9.93 -19.27
CA GLY A 191 18.17 -11.05 -20.17
C GLY A 191 16.95 -11.73 -20.79
N ALA A 192 15.89 -10.96 -21.06
CA ALA A 192 14.67 -11.48 -21.66
C ALA A 192 14.91 -12.03 -23.09
N GLU A 193 14.76 -13.34 -23.25
CA GLU A 193 14.79 -14.07 -24.52
C GLU A 193 13.40 -14.62 -24.82
N THR A 194 12.72 -14.10 -25.83
CA THR A 194 11.34 -14.47 -26.16
C THR A 194 11.27 -15.40 -27.36
N ASN A 195 10.60 -16.55 -27.20
CA ASN A 195 10.26 -17.49 -28.26
C ASN A 195 8.75 -17.78 -28.24
N GLY A 196 8.04 -17.27 -29.25
CA GLY A 196 6.59 -17.35 -29.31
C GLY A 196 5.95 -16.65 -28.11
N ALA A 197 5.16 -17.39 -27.34
CA ALA A 197 4.44 -16.88 -26.16
C ALA A 197 5.25 -16.98 -24.85
N THR A 198 6.48 -17.50 -24.91
CA THR A 198 7.32 -17.78 -23.73
C THR A 198 8.57 -16.92 -23.72
N THR A 199 8.85 -16.30 -22.58
CA THR A 199 10.03 -15.49 -22.33
C THR A 199 10.85 -16.12 -21.21
N ARG A 200 12.14 -16.35 -21.47
CA ARG A 200 13.12 -16.76 -20.45
C ARG A 200 13.92 -15.53 -20.01
N PHE A 201 14.21 -15.43 -18.72
CA PHE A 201 15.02 -14.35 -18.16
C PHE A 201 16.39 -14.89 -17.72
N ALA A 202 17.35 -13.99 -17.51
CA ALA A 202 18.63 -14.35 -16.91
C ALA A 202 18.43 -14.86 -15.47
N PRO A 203 19.30 -15.76 -14.97
CA PRO A 203 19.31 -16.09 -13.55
C PRO A 203 19.52 -14.84 -12.68
N THR A 204 18.73 -14.71 -11.62
CA THR A 204 18.76 -13.58 -10.69
C THR A 204 18.58 -14.08 -9.25
N SER A 205 18.78 -13.23 -8.24
CA SER A 205 18.48 -13.60 -6.86
C SER A 205 16.96 -13.69 -6.63
N PHE A 206 16.53 -14.48 -5.66
CA PHE A 206 15.12 -14.61 -5.30
C PHE A 206 14.58 -13.26 -4.79
N GLU A 207 15.41 -12.47 -4.11
CA GLU A 207 15.10 -11.08 -3.75
C GLU A 207 14.79 -10.20 -4.97
N THR A 208 15.66 -10.17 -5.97
CA THR A 208 15.44 -9.41 -7.20
C THR A 208 14.22 -9.90 -7.96
N LEU A 209 13.93 -11.21 -7.95
CA LEU A 209 12.71 -11.75 -8.54
C LEU A 209 11.46 -11.22 -7.85
N MET A 210 11.41 -11.25 -6.51
CA MET A 210 10.26 -10.72 -5.76
C MET A 210 10.08 -9.22 -5.99
N ASP A 211 11.17 -8.51 -6.25
CA ASP A 211 11.21 -7.08 -6.52
C ASP A 211 11.08 -6.71 -8.02
N SER A 212 10.68 -7.65 -8.88
CA SER A 212 10.54 -7.40 -10.33
C SER A 212 9.21 -7.96 -10.86
N PRO A 213 8.07 -7.32 -10.54
CA PRO A 213 6.75 -7.74 -11.01
C PRO A 213 6.66 -7.70 -12.54
N VAL A 214 5.64 -8.36 -13.09
CA VAL A 214 5.39 -8.39 -14.54
C VAL A 214 4.00 -7.88 -14.85
N TYR A 215 3.94 -6.93 -15.77
CA TYR A 215 2.70 -6.54 -16.44
C TYR A 215 2.70 -7.18 -17.83
N ALA A 216 1.65 -7.93 -18.16
CA ALA A 216 1.45 -8.47 -19.49
C ALA A 216 0.07 -8.08 -20.01
N GLY A 217 -0.02 -7.59 -21.24
CA GLY A 217 -1.28 -7.11 -21.77
C GLY A 217 -1.34 -7.07 -23.28
N ARG A 218 -2.57 -7.03 -23.78
CA ARG A 218 -2.87 -6.98 -25.22
C ARG A 218 -2.49 -5.63 -25.85
N HIS A 219 -2.61 -4.56 -25.08
CA HIS A 219 -2.32 -3.21 -25.53
C HIS A 219 -1.25 -2.61 -24.64
N LYS A 220 -0.13 -2.22 -25.25
CA LYS A 220 1.04 -1.66 -24.58
C LYS A 220 1.49 -0.40 -25.32
N ALA A 221 1.87 0.62 -24.58
CA ALA A 221 2.68 1.74 -25.07
C ALA A 221 3.90 1.89 -24.15
N ALA A 222 5.02 2.34 -24.69
CA ALA A 222 6.23 2.63 -23.92
C ALA A 222 6.78 4.00 -24.33
N PHE A 223 7.17 4.79 -23.33
CA PHE A 223 7.69 6.13 -23.51
C PHE A 223 9.03 6.25 -22.82
N ASP A 224 10.05 6.69 -23.56
CA ASP A 224 11.35 7.04 -23.00
C ASP A 224 11.25 8.40 -22.29
N LEU A 225 11.42 8.36 -20.97
CA LEU A 225 11.32 9.53 -20.12
C LEU A 225 12.67 10.24 -19.92
N ASP A 226 13.78 9.60 -20.30
CA ASP A 226 15.11 10.17 -20.18
C ASP A 226 16.01 9.77 -21.36
N PRO A 227 15.69 10.26 -22.58
CA PRO A 227 16.37 9.81 -23.78
C PRO A 227 17.87 10.11 -23.76
N GLY A 228 18.68 9.07 -23.98
CA GLY A 228 20.14 9.16 -24.02
C GLY A 228 20.83 9.06 -22.66
N ALA A 229 20.09 8.88 -21.55
CA ALA A 229 20.68 8.65 -20.25
C ALA A 229 21.36 7.27 -20.16
N THR A 230 22.44 7.21 -19.38
CA THR A 230 23.18 5.97 -19.09
C THR A 230 22.37 4.99 -18.24
N ARG A 231 21.46 5.51 -17.42
CA ARG A 231 20.52 4.76 -16.58
C ARG A 231 19.09 5.15 -16.94
N PRO A 232 18.51 4.57 -18.01
CA PRO A 232 17.29 5.08 -18.62
C PRO A 232 16.07 4.90 -17.71
N VAL A 233 15.12 5.82 -17.83
CA VAL A 233 13.81 5.77 -17.16
C VAL A 233 12.72 5.67 -18.20
N ARG A 234 11.80 4.72 -18.04
CA ARG A 234 10.73 4.45 -19.00
C ARG A 234 9.37 4.40 -18.33
N LEU A 235 8.36 4.88 -19.04
CA LEU A 235 6.96 4.67 -18.70
C LEU A 235 6.37 3.63 -19.64
N THR A 236 6.02 2.47 -19.10
CA THR A 236 5.29 1.44 -19.82
C THR A 236 3.84 1.38 -19.37
N VAL A 237 2.92 1.56 -20.30
CA VAL A 237 1.48 1.67 -20.04
C VAL A 237 0.72 0.53 -20.69
N PHE A 238 -0.17 -0.10 -19.92
CA PHE A 238 -1.12 -1.10 -20.39
C PHE A 238 -2.56 -0.63 -20.19
N ALA A 239 -3.44 -0.95 -21.11
CA ALA A 239 -4.85 -0.55 -21.05
C ALA A 239 -5.78 -1.60 -21.67
N ASP A 240 -7.08 -1.53 -21.37
CA ASP A 240 -8.09 -2.38 -22.00
C ASP A 240 -8.35 -2.04 -23.48
N SER A 241 -8.02 -0.80 -23.90
CA SER A 241 -8.26 -0.35 -25.26
C SER A 241 -7.12 0.54 -25.77
N PRO A 242 -6.73 0.44 -27.07
CA PRO A 242 -5.66 1.25 -27.65
C PRO A 242 -5.88 2.77 -27.56
N LYS A 243 -7.13 3.23 -27.50
CA LYS A 243 -7.44 4.67 -27.45
C LYS A 243 -6.92 5.32 -26.17
N ASP A 244 -6.85 4.55 -25.08
CA ASP A 244 -6.52 5.03 -23.74
C ASP A 244 -5.00 5.16 -23.55
N LEU A 245 -4.20 4.59 -24.47
CA LEU A 245 -2.75 4.71 -24.54
C LEU A 245 -2.27 5.97 -25.28
N LYS A 246 -3.20 6.77 -25.84
CA LYS A 246 -2.87 7.93 -26.67
C LYS A 246 -2.42 9.13 -25.82
N ALA A 247 -1.16 9.14 -25.44
CA ALA A 247 -0.52 10.30 -24.82
C ALA A 247 -0.12 11.36 -25.85
N THR A 248 -0.28 12.63 -25.50
CA THR A 248 0.26 13.77 -26.28
C THR A 248 1.73 14.02 -25.93
N PRO A 249 2.53 14.65 -26.81
CA PRO A 249 3.91 15.01 -26.50
C PRO A 249 4.04 15.84 -25.21
N THR A 250 3.15 16.82 -24.99
CA THR A 250 3.12 17.64 -23.77
C THR A 250 2.92 16.81 -22.50
N GLN A 251 2.05 15.79 -22.55
CA GLN A 251 1.85 14.88 -21.42
C GLN A 251 3.10 14.05 -21.14
N ILE A 252 3.78 13.54 -22.17
CA ILE A 252 5.03 12.81 -21.98
C ILE A 252 6.12 13.73 -21.42
N ASP A 253 6.23 14.98 -21.88
CA ASP A 253 7.19 15.94 -21.34
C ASP A 253 6.96 16.28 -19.86
N ILE A 254 5.72 16.22 -19.36
CA ILE A 254 5.42 16.31 -17.92
C ILE A 254 6.09 15.15 -17.16
N HIS A 255 6.02 13.92 -17.68
CA HIS A 255 6.65 12.75 -17.05
C HIS A 255 8.18 12.81 -17.15
N ARG A 256 8.74 13.36 -18.23
CA ARG A 256 10.19 13.65 -18.31
C ARG A 256 10.64 14.63 -17.23
N ARG A 257 9.84 15.67 -16.98
CA ARG A 257 10.13 16.62 -15.90
C ARG A 257 10.06 15.98 -14.52
N LEU A 258 9.21 14.98 -14.30
CA LEU A 258 9.22 14.22 -13.05
C LEU A 258 10.61 13.62 -12.79
N VAL A 259 11.18 12.93 -13.77
CA VAL A 259 12.52 12.35 -13.67
C VAL A 259 13.57 13.43 -13.37
N GLN A 260 13.56 14.52 -14.13
CA GLN A 260 14.50 15.63 -13.94
C GLN A 260 14.39 16.31 -12.56
N GLN A 261 13.17 16.44 -12.02
CA GLN A 261 12.95 17.05 -10.71
C GLN A 261 13.37 16.11 -9.58
N ALA A 262 13.19 14.79 -9.74
CA ALA A 262 13.72 13.80 -8.81
C ALA A 262 15.25 13.81 -8.79
N ASP A 263 15.91 13.86 -9.96
CA ASP A 263 17.38 13.96 -10.02
C ASP A 263 17.88 15.22 -9.28
N LYS A 264 17.22 16.37 -9.46
CA LYS A 264 17.56 17.60 -8.73
C LYS A 264 17.37 17.49 -7.22
N LEU A 265 16.33 16.77 -6.79
CA LEU A 265 16.03 16.52 -5.38
C LEU A 265 17.12 15.64 -4.74
N PHE A 266 17.47 14.52 -5.37
CA PHE A 266 18.41 13.53 -4.85
C PHE A 266 19.87 13.76 -5.32
N GLY A 267 20.18 14.93 -5.87
CA GLY A 267 21.56 15.28 -6.24
C GLY A 267 22.13 14.50 -7.43
N GLY A 268 21.29 13.91 -8.26
CA GLY A 268 21.65 13.13 -9.44
C GLY A 268 22.00 11.66 -9.15
N ALA A 269 22.03 11.24 -7.87
CA ALA A 269 22.21 9.84 -7.53
C ALA A 269 21.01 9.02 -8.05
N ARG A 270 21.29 7.85 -8.63
CA ARG A 270 20.28 6.86 -9.06
C ARG A 270 20.70 5.49 -8.57
N ASN A 271 20.07 4.98 -7.52
CA ASN A 271 20.36 3.65 -6.97
C ASN A 271 19.69 2.53 -7.79
N PHE A 272 19.80 2.61 -9.11
CA PHE A 272 19.28 1.65 -10.08
C PHE A 272 20.05 1.79 -11.39
N ASP A 273 20.13 0.74 -12.19
CA ASP A 273 20.77 0.77 -13.52
C ASP A 273 19.79 1.16 -14.64
N HIS A 274 18.49 0.96 -14.42
CA HIS A 274 17.37 1.47 -15.21
C HIS A 274 16.12 1.52 -14.31
N TYR A 275 15.09 2.25 -14.74
CA TYR A 275 13.81 2.30 -14.01
C TYR A 275 12.60 2.20 -14.95
N ASP A 276 11.69 1.27 -14.66
CA ASP A 276 10.44 1.07 -15.41
C ASP A 276 9.19 1.37 -14.56
N PHE A 277 8.48 2.45 -14.89
CA PHE A 277 7.11 2.64 -14.40
C PHE A 277 6.17 1.66 -15.12
N LEU A 278 5.57 0.72 -14.40
CA LEU A 278 4.57 -0.21 -14.92
C LEU A 278 3.17 0.31 -14.60
N LEU A 279 2.52 0.98 -15.56
CA LEU A 279 1.24 1.64 -15.36
C LEU A 279 0.08 0.87 -16.01
N SER A 280 -0.91 0.52 -15.21
CA SER A 280 -2.20 -0.04 -15.66
C SER A 280 -3.27 1.05 -15.69
N LEU A 281 -3.91 1.21 -16.86
CA LEU A 281 -5.11 2.03 -17.06
C LEU A 281 -6.36 1.15 -17.14
N ASN A 282 -6.52 0.26 -16.16
CA ASN A 282 -7.61 -0.70 -16.08
C ASN A 282 -8.44 -0.47 -14.79
N PRO A 283 -9.66 0.11 -14.89
CA PRO A 283 -10.52 0.35 -13.73
C PRO A 283 -10.90 -0.90 -12.93
N THR A 284 -10.88 -2.09 -13.57
CA THR A 284 -11.17 -3.36 -12.89
C THR A 284 -10.04 -3.76 -11.93
N VAL A 285 -8.79 -3.47 -12.29
CA VAL A 285 -7.64 -3.64 -11.40
C VAL A 285 -7.61 -2.53 -10.34
N GLY A 286 -8.05 -1.32 -10.72
CA GLY A 286 -8.19 -0.16 -9.86
C GLY A 286 -6.86 0.49 -9.49
N TYR A 287 -6.91 1.38 -8.50
CA TYR A 287 -5.72 2.04 -7.96
C TYR A 287 -4.76 1.05 -7.29
N LEU A 288 -3.47 1.18 -7.60
CA LEU A 288 -2.38 0.37 -7.06
C LEU A 288 -1.09 1.21 -7.07
N GLY A 289 -0.32 1.09 -6.00
CA GLY A 289 1.05 1.57 -5.89
C GLY A 289 1.86 0.52 -5.14
N ALA A 290 3.02 0.16 -5.67
CA ALA A 290 4.04 -0.60 -4.96
C ALA A 290 5.41 -0.31 -5.57
N GLU A 291 6.37 -0.09 -4.70
CA GLU A 291 7.72 0.31 -5.03
C GLU A 291 8.65 -0.89 -5.24
N HIS A 292 9.56 -0.75 -6.20
CA HIS A 292 10.64 -1.70 -6.41
C HIS A 292 11.95 -0.99 -6.74
N GLN A 293 13.09 -1.68 -6.59
CA GLN A 293 14.42 -1.08 -6.76
C GLN A 293 14.60 -0.48 -8.15
N ARG A 294 14.05 -1.14 -9.17
CA ARG A 294 14.22 -0.80 -10.60
C ARG A 294 12.90 -0.60 -11.34
N SER A 295 11.78 -0.56 -10.64
CA SER A 295 10.46 -0.37 -11.24
C SER A 295 9.43 0.06 -10.21
N SER A 296 8.22 0.38 -10.64
CA SER A 296 7.07 0.40 -9.74
C SER A 296 5.82 -0.17 -10.39
N GLU A 297 4.99 -0.83 -9.57
CA GLU A 297 3.63 -1.23 -9.94
C GLU A 297 2.70 -0.04 -9.74
N ASN A 298 2.05 0.39 -10.81
CA ASN A 298 1.12 1.50 -10.77
C ASN A 298 -0.20 1.07 -11.42
N GLY A 299 -1.31 1.42 -10.78
CA GLY A 299 -2.66 1.25 -11.29
C GLY A 299 -3.42 2.55 -11.12
N TYR A 300 -4.09 2.99 -12.18
CA TYR A 300 -4.91 4.19 -12.14
C TYR A 300 -6.40 3.80 -12.23
N SER A 301 -7.22 4.32 -11.32
CA SER A 301 -8.65 3.98 -11.25
C SER A 301 -9.45 4.34 -12.51
N SER A 302 -8.92 5.25 -13.34
CA SER A 302 -9.55 5.70 -14.57
C SER A 302 -8.78 5.24 -15.81
N ALA A 303 -9.49 4.73 -16.81
CA ALA A 303 -8.92 4.57 -18.15
C ALA A 303 -8.58 5.94 -18.80
N GLY A 304 -9.10 7.04 -18.24
CA GLY A 304 -8.99 8.39 -18.75
C GLY A 304 -7.66 9.12 -18.46
N TYR A 305 -6.60 8.45 -18.02
CA TYR A 305 -5.34 9.09 -17.59
C TYR A 305 -4.80 10.09 -18.63
N PHE A 306 -4.66 9.67 -19.90
CA PHE A 306 -4.22 10.54 -21.00
C PHE A 306 -5.37 11.25 -21.72
N THR A 307 -6.55 10.62 -21.78
CA THR A 307 -7.67 11.08 -22.63
C THR A 307 -8.60 12.09 -21.93
N ALA A 308 -8.56 12.17 -20.60
CA ALA A 308 -9.36 13.08 -19.78
C ALA A 308 -8.46 13.92 -18.86
N TRP A 309 -7.35 14.42 -19.39
CA TRP A 309 -6.23 14.99 -18.62
C TRP A 309 -6.64 16.02 -17.56
N ASP A 310 -7.58 16.91 -17.86
CA ASP A 310 -7.95 18.00 -16.95
C ASP A 310 -8.96 17.60 -15.87
N THR A 311 -9.53 16.40 -15.95
CA THR A 311 -10.58 15.94 -15.02
C THR A 311 -10.24 14.65 -14.29
N ALA A 312 -9.46 13.76 -14.90
CA ALA A 312 -9.01 12.51 -14.30
C ALA A 312 -7.59 12.67 -13.75
N PHE A 313 -7.39 13.62 -12.83
CA PHE A 313 -6.08 13.93 -12.25
C PHE A 313 -5.89 13.41 -10.82
N THR A 314 -6.95 13.00 -10.10
CA THR A 314 -6.77 12.53 -8.72
C THR A 314 -5.91 11.26 -8.69
N GLY A 315 -4.93 11.20 -7.76
CA GLY A 315 -3.99 10.07 -7.67
C GLY A 315 -2.84 10.06 -8.67
N ARG A 316 -2.63 11.09 -9.51
CA ARG A 316 -1.48 11.17 -10.44
C ARG A 316 -0.11 11.23 -9.75
N ASP A 317 -0.10 11.66 -8.50
CA ASP A 317 1.06 11.66 -7.63
C ASP A 317 1.66 10.27 -7.44
N ILE A 318 0.91 9.18 -7.68
CA ILE A 318 1.38 7.81 -7.49
C ILE A 318 2.69 7.52 -8.22
N LEU A 319 2.85 8.00 -9.47
CA LEU A 319 4.12 7.80 -10.20
C LEU A 319 5.29 8.50 -9.49
N ALA A 320 5.06 9.68 -8.91
CA ALA A 320 6.08 10.40 -8.19
C ALA A 320 6.38 9.77 -6.82
N HIS A 321 5.35 9.33 -6.10
CA HIS A 321 5.44 8.61 -4.83
C HIS A 321 6.29 7.35 -5.01
N GLU A 322 5.91 6.47 -5.93
CA GLU A 322 6.62 5.23 -6.14
C GLU A 322 8.05 5.44 -6.65
N TYR A 323 8.31 6.53 -7.38
CA TYR A 323 9.68 6.82 -7.83
C TYR A 323 10.59 7.27 -6.70
N VAL A 324 10.07 8.08 -5.76
CA VAL A 324 10.84 8.50 -4.57
C VAL A 324 11.32 7.29 -3.77
N HIS A 325 10.53 6.22 -3.75
CA HIS A 325 10.91 5.00 -3.03
C HIS A 325 12.18 4.32 -3.55
N ALA A 326 12.59 4.56 -4.80
CA ALA A 326 13.89 4.09 -5.30
C ALA A 326 15.05 4.53 -4.39
N TRP A 327 14.94 5.72 -3.78
CA TRP A 327 15.87 6.23 -2.78
C TRP A 327 15.40 5.98 -1.35
N ASN A 328 14.15 6.34 -1.02
CA ASN A 328 13.59 6.19 0.33
C ASN A 328 12.77 4.90 0.45
N GLY A 329 13.43 3.83 0.87
CA GLY A 329 12.80 2.55 1.16
C GLY A 329 13.45 1.38 0.44
N LYS A 330 13.72 1.56 -0.86
CA LYS A 330 14.42 0.54 -1.66
C LYS A 330 15.91 0.54 -1.37
N HIS A 331 16.62 1.65 -1.64
CA HIS A 331 18.03 1.81 -1.27
C HIS A 331 18.22 2.15 0.21
N ARG A 332 17.79 3.34 0.69
CA ARG A 332 17.87 3.70 2.11
C ARG A 332 16.64 3.17 2.83
N ARG A 333 16.80 2.21 3.73
CA ARG A 333 15.68 1.52 4.40
C ARG A 333 15.76 1.63 5.93
N PRO A 334 14.66 1.85 6.65
CA PRO A 334 14.63 1.66 8.09
C PRO A 334 15.16 0.27 8.48
N ALA A 335 16.06 0.22 9.47
CA ALA A 335 16.73 -1.01 9.86
C ALA A 335 15.77 -2.14 10.27
N ASP A 336 14.61 -1.78 10.83
CA ASP A 336 13.61 -2.73 11.31
C ASP A 336 12.58 -3.18 10.25
N LEU A 337 12.69 -2.64 9.03
CA LEU A 337 11.98 -3.11 7.82
C LEU A 337 12.85 -4.01 6.93
N TRP A 338 14.17 -4.01 7.11
CA TRP A 338 15.03 -4.97 6.41
C TRP A 338 14.89 -6.36 7.04
N THR A 339 14.72 -7.37 6.22
CA THR A 339 14.56 -8.77 6.64
C THR A 339 15.43 -9.68 5.78
N PRO A 340 16.10 -10.69 6.38
CA PRO A 340 16.96 -11.61 5.64
C PRO A 340 16.17 -12.65 4.83
N ASP A 341 14.91 -12.90 5.22
CA ASP A 341 13.96 -13.77 4.54
C ASP A 341 12.55 -13.19 4.65
N TYR A 342 11.61 -13.80 3.91
CA TYR A 342 10.22 -13.34 3.88
C TYR A 342 9.31 -14.02 4.91
N THR A 343 9.86 -14.73 5.89
CA THR A 343 9.12 -15.23 7.07
C THR A 343 9.36 -14.37 8.31
N THR A 344 10.48 -13.64 8.34
CA THR A 344 10.84 -12.70 9.39
C THR A 344 9.86 -11.52 9.42
N PRO A 345 9.16 -11.26 10.54
CA PRO A 345 8.26 -10.13 10.63
C PRO A 345 8.97 -8.78 10.54
N MET A 346 8.40 -7.86 9.75
CA MET A 346 8.81 -6.47 9.69
C MET A 346 8.28 -5.68 10.89
N ARG A 347 9.01 -4.64 11.29
CA ARG A 347 8.57 -3.67 12.28
C ARG A 347 8.55 -2.29 11.63
N ASN A 348 7.44 -1.59 11.79
CA ASN A 348 7.11 -0.41 10.98
C ASN A 348 7.49 0.90 11.69
N SER A 349 8.53 0.92 12.55
CA SER A 349 8.74 2.02 13.50
C SER A 349 8.96 3.38 12.81
N LEU A 350 9.51 3.37 11.59
CA LEU A 350 9.82 4.58 10.81
C LEU A 350 9.00 4.74 9.53
N LEU A 351 7.79 4.18 9.43
CA LEU A 351 6.93 4.45 8.25
C LEU A 351 6.52 5.93 8.11
N TRP A 352 6.59 6.73 9.18
CA TRP A 352 6.42 8.18 9.03
C TRP A 352 7.58 8.84 8.25
N VAL A 353 8.77 8.21 8.19
CA VAL A 353 9.86 8.57 7.28
C VAL A 353 9.70 7.86 5.94
N TYR A 354 9.53 6.53 5.95
CA TYR A 354 9.43 5.74 4.72
C TYR A 354 8.28 6.21 3.83
N GLU A 355 7.07 6.32 4.38
CA GLU A 355 5.83 6.63 3.66
C GLU A 355 5.43 8.09 3.84
N GLY A 356 5.46 8.62 5.07
CA GLY A 356 5.06 10.01 5.32
C GLY A 356 5.93 11.05 4.60
N LEU A 357 7.25 10.84 4.53
CA LEU A 357 8.14 11.72 3.76
C LEU A 357 7.99 11.49 2.25
N THR A 358 7.75 10.25 1.86
CA THR A 358 7.55 9.91 0.45
C THR A 358 6.25 10.52 -0.08
N GLU A 359 5.18 10.52 0.70
CA GLU A 359 3.93 11.22 0.37
C GLU A 359 4.18 12.72 0.19
N TYR A 360 4.96 13.35 1.08
CA TYR A 360 5.38 14.74 0.94
C TYR A 360 6.13 15.02 -0.36
N TYR A 361 7.10 14.18 -0.70
CA TYR A 361 7.88 14.35 -1.93
C TYR A 361 7.14 13.92 -3.19
N GLY A 362 6.25 12.93 -3.12
CA GLY A 362 5.40 12.49 -4.21
C GLY A 362 4.53 13.64 -4.69
N ASP A 363 3.78 14.26 -3.79
CA ASP A 363 2.97 15.44 -4.09
C ASP A 363 3.81 16.65 -4.54
N THR A 364 4.98 16.86 -3.92
CA THR A 364 5.89 17.95 -4.30
C THR A 364 6.43 17.76 -5.72
N LEU A 365 6.91 16.57 -6.07
CA LEU A 365 7.46 16.26 -7.39
C LEU A 365 6.36 16.15 -8.46
N ALA A 366 5.18 15.65 -8.12
CA ALA A 366 4.01 15.69 -8.99
C ALA A 366 3.66 17.15 -9.36
N THR A 367 3.77 18.08 -8.40
CA THR A 367 3.52 19.50 -8.67
C THR A 367 4.66 20.15 -9.44
N ARG A 368 5.92 19.91 -9.06
CA ARG A 368 7.11 20.47 -9.74
C ARG A 368 7.23 19.99 -11.20
N SER A 369 6.75 18.80 -11.52
CA SER A 369 6.74 18.27 -12.89
C SER A 369 5.57 18.78 -13.74
N GLY A 370 4.47 19.17 -13.09
CA GLY A 370 3.22 19.57 -13.72
C GLY A 370 2.18 18.44 -13.87
N LEU A 371 2.37 17.29 -13.21
CA LEU A 371 1.31 16.29 -13.04
C LEU A 371 0.14 16.88 -12.23
N TYR A 372 0.48 17.72 -11.25
CA TYR A 372 -0.42 18.66 -10.60
C TYR A 372 -0.06 20.11 -10.94
N SER A 373 -1.09 20.93 -11.11
CA SER A 373 -0.96 22.37 -10.95
C SER A 373 -0.82 22.72 -9.47
N SER A 374 -0.15 23.84 -9.15
CA SER A 374 -0.04 24.30 -7.76
C SER A 374 -1.40 24.54 -7.10
N GLU A 375 -2.44 24.86 -7.88
CA GLU A 375 -3.80 25.02 -7.35
C GLU A 375 -4.46 23.68 -7.01
N GLN A 376 -4.32 22.66 -7.87
CA GLN A 376 -4.78 21.30 -7.55
C GLN A 376 -4.09 20.78 -6.29
N MET A 377 -2.77 20.99 -6.17
CA MET A 377 -2.03 20.58 -4.98
C MET A 377 -2.47 21.32 -3.72
N ARG A 378 -2.69 22.64 -3.77
CA ARG A 378 -3.26 23.38 -2.62
C ARG A 378 -4.65 22.86 -2.23
N GLN A 379 -5.47 22.48 -3.20
CA GLN A 379 -6.80 21.92 -2.93
C GLN A 379 -6.72 20.51 -2.32
N ARG A 380 -5.77 19.68 -2.76
CA ARG A 380 -5.43 18.38 -2.14
C ARG A 380 -4.96 18.57 -0.70
N LEU A 381 -3.98 19.45 -0.48
CA LEU A 381 -3.45 19.76 0.85
C LEU A 381 -4.53 20.32 1.80
N ALA A 382 -5.50 21.08 1.28
CA ALA A 382 -6.65 21.53 2.07
C ALA A 382 -7.47 20.34 2.60
N LEU A 383 -7.69 19.33 1.76
CA LEU A 383 -8.44 18.13 2.12
C LEU A 383 -7.69 17.31 3.18
N ILE A 384 -6.39 17.08 2.98
CA ILE A 384 -5.51 16.42 3.96
C ILE A 384 -5.53 17.14 5.31
N ALA A 385 -5.32 18.47 5.32
CA ALA A 385 -5.35 19.28 6.54
C ALA A 385 -6.70 19.19 7.26
N ALA A 386 -7.80 19.23 6.50
CA ALA A 386 -9.15 19.13 7.06
C ALA A 386 -9.46 17.74 7.60
N ASN A 387 -9.02 16.66 6.94
CA ASN A 387 -9.17 15.30 7.44
C ASN A 387 -8.39 15.11 8.75
N ALA A 388 -7.14 15.58 8.81
CA ALA A 388 -6.33 15.52 10.03
C ALA A 388 -7.00 16.29 11.19
N GLU A 389 -7.59 17.47 10.93
CA GLU A 389 -8.31 18.23 11.96
C GLU A 389 -9.64 17.58 12.38
N ALA A 390 -10.34 16.93 11.44
CA ALA A 390 -11.65 16.33 11.71
C ALA A 390 -11.57 14.98 12.43
N THR A 391 -10.45 14.26 12.34
CA THR A 391 -10.32 12.86 12.79
C THR A 391 -10.31 12.74 14.32
N PRO A 392 -11.37 12.22 14.96
CA PRO A 392 -11.47 12.14 16.42
C PRO A 392 -10.53 11.09 17.03
N GLY A 393 -10.14 10.05 16.28
CA GLY A 393 -9.21 9.02 16.74
C GLY A 393 -7.85 9.57 17.20
N ARG A 394 -7.47 10.77 16.73
CA ARG A 394 -6.24 11.46 17.20
C ARG A 394 -6.22 11.66 18.72
N GLY A 395 -7.38 11.78 19.35
CA GLY A 395 -7.49 12.00 20.80
C GLY A 395 -6.96 10.85 21.66
N TRP A 396 -6.73 9.65 21.10
CA TRP A 396 -6.22 8.50 21.86
C TRP A 396 -5.10 7.73 21.17
N ARG A 397 -5.06 7.70 19.83
CA ARG A 397 -4.01 6.99 19.07
C ARG A 397 -3.06 7.99 18.41
N SER A 398 -1.77 7.82 18.65
CA SER A 398 -0.72 8.72 18.15
C SER A 398 -0.39 8.44 16.68
N LEU A 399 0.24 9.41 16.00
CA LEU A 399 0.75 9.22 14.64
C LEU A 399 1.85 8.15 14.60
N ARG A 400 2.65 8.03 15.66
CA ARG A 400 3.65 6.96 15.78
C ARG A 400 3.02 5.57 15.72
N ASP A 401 1.89 5.37 16.40
CA ASP A 401 1.26 4.04 16.45
C ASP A 401 0.50 3.70 15.15
N THR A 402 0.10 4.69 14.35
CA THR A 402 -0.57 4.41 13.08
C THR A 402 0.34 3.69 12.09
N THR A 403 1.67 3.73 12.23
CA THR A 403 2.59 2.96 11.37
C THR A 403 2.39 1.44 11.45
N ASN A 404 1.75 0.94 12.51
CA ASN A 404 1.40 -0.47 12.64
C ASN A 404 0.08 -0.84 11.94
N ALA A 405 -0.61 0.11 11.30
CA ALA A 405 -1.96 -0.11 10.76
C ALA A 405 -2.01 -1.18 9.66
N TYR A 406 -1.04 -1.26 8.75
CA TYR A 406 -1.01 -2.34 7.75
C TYR A 406 -0.92 -3.73 8.42
N ILE A 407 -0.07 -3.88 9.43
CA ILE A 407 0.05 -5.13 10.19
C ILE A 407 -1.27 -5.45 10.90
N MET A 408 -1.87 -4.47 11.58
CA MET A 408 -3.16 -4.63 12.27
C MET A 408 -4.30 -5.04 11.33
N ASN A 409 -4.33 -4.46 10.12
CA ASN A 409 -5.39 -4.67 9.15
C ASN A 409 -5.19 -5.92 8.27
N SER A 410 -4.03 -6.59 8.37
CA SER A 410 -3.67 -7.75 7.52
C SER A 410 -4.61 -8.95 7.63
N ALA A 411 -5.35 -9.08 8.75
CA ALA A 411 -6.35 -10.12 8.94
C ALA A 411 -7.70 -9.84 8.24
N GLY A 412 -7.84 -8.68 7.59
CA GLY A 412 -9.06 -8.24 6.92
C GLY A 412 -9.99 -7.46 7.83
N GLY A 413 -10.57 -6.40 7.28
CA GLY A 413 -11.48 -5.49 7.96
C GLY A 413 -10.76 -4.26 8.52
N THR A 414 -11.34 -3.09 8.29
CA THR A 414 -10.99 -1.87 8.99
C THR A 414 -12.17 -1.54 9.90
N GLY A 415 -11.90 -1.26 11.18
CA GLY A 415 -12.90 -0.61 12.03
C GLY A 415 -13.28 0.77 11.49
N SER A 416 -14.03 1.56 12.25
CA SER A 416 -14.27 2.97 11.87
C SER A 416 -12.94 3.69 11.70
N THR A 417 -12.56 4.01 10.46
CA THR A 417 -11.24 4.58 10.13
C THR A 417 -11.01 5.91 10.86
N SER A 418 -12.06 6.72 10.99
CA SER A 418 -12.01 7.98 11.73
C SER A 418 -11.80 7.84 13.25
N TRP A 419 -12.16 6.70 13.85
CA TRP A 419 -11.96 6.44 15.28
C TRP A 419 -10.72 5.61 15.57
N LEU A 420 -10.51 4.55 14.79
CA LEU A 420 -9.36 3.66 14.90
C LEU A 420 -8.07 4.36 14.50
N ARG A 421 -8.16 5.32 13.56
CA ARG A 421 -7.07 5.74 12.68
C ARG A 421 -6.54 4.57 11.85
N SER A 422 -6.12 4.79 10.62
CA SER A 422 -5.59 3.71 9.79
C SER A 422 -4.25 4.14 9.23
N LEU A 423 -4.19 4.46 7.94
CA LEU A 423 -2.96 4.81 7.22
C LEU A 423 -2.61 6.30 7.39
N ASP A 424 -2.96 6.91 8.53
CA ASP A 424 -2.77 8.35 8.78
C ASP A 424 -1.30 8.78 8.68
N TYR A 425 -0.33 7.88 8.87
CA TYR A 425 1.10 8.18 8.73
C TYR A 425 1.53 8.57 7.30
N TYR A 426 0.69 8.36 6.29
CA TYR A 426 0.85 8.97 4.97
C TYR A 426 0.48 10.46 5.01
N GLU A 427 -0.82 10.78 5.06
CA GLU A 427 -1.30 12.16 4.92
C GLU A 427 -0.95 13.07 6.12
N GLU A 428 -1.02 12.58 7.35
CA GLU A 428 -0.56 13.36 8.51
C GLU A 428 0.97 13.37 8.61
N GLY A 429 1.65 12.32 8.13
CA GLY A 429 3.10 12.31 7.95
C GLY A 429 3.56 13.39 6.98
N GLN A 430 2.84 13.60 5.87
CA GLN A 430 3.10 14.69 4.94
C GLN A 430 2.98 16.07 5.62
N LEU A 431 2.00 16.27 6.51
CA LEU A 431 1.88 17.51 7.29
C LEU A 431 3.05 17.70 8.26
N LEU A 432 3.51 16.62 8.91
CA LEU A 432 4.73 16.63 9.72
C LEU A 432 5.95 17.06 8.90
N TRP A 433 6.14 16.54 7.70
CA TRP A 433 7.30 16.91 6.86
C TRP A 433 7.20 18.30 6.25
N LEU A 434 5.98 18.79 5.98
CA LEU A 434 5.75 20.20 5.68
C LEU A 434 6.14 21.09 6.88
N ASP A 435 5.87 20.65 8.12
CA ASP A 435 6.31 21.30 9.35
C ASP A 435 7.85 21.41 9.39
N VAL A 436 8.55 20.30 9.11
CA VAL A 436 10.01 20.25 9.06
C VAL A 436 10.58 21.18 7.96
N ASP A 437 10.11 21.08 6.70
CA ASP A 437 10.66 21.89 5.60
C ASP A 437 10.46 23.39 5.86
N THR A 438 9.26 23.79 6.28
CA THR A 438 8.97 25.20 6.55
C THR A 438 9.75 25.75 7.74
N LEU A 439 10.06 24.92 8.74
CA LEU A 439 10.92 25.31 9.86
C LEU A 439 12.37 25.49 9.41
N ILE A 440 12.92 24.58 8.59
CA ILE A 440 14.26 24.72 8.00
C ILE A 440 14.35 26.05 7.25
N ARG A 441 13.40 26.28 6.34
CA ARG A 441 13.35 27.52 5.54
C ARG A 441 13.24 28.77 6.40
N GLU A 442 12.46 28.73 7.47
CA GLU A 442 12.33 29.85 8.40
C GLU A 442 13.65 30.14 9.13
N ARG A 443 14.27 29.10 9.69
CA ARG A 443 15.52 29.19 10.47
C ARG A 443 16.71 29.63 9.63
N THR A 444 16.72 29.26 8.34
CA THR A 444 17.82 29.60 7.43
C THR A 444 17.48 30.76 6.50
N HIS A 445 16.40 31.49 6.73
CA HIS A 445 15.92 32.58 5.85
C HIS A 445 15.83 32.17 4.37
N GLY A 446 15.40 30.93 4.11
CA GLY A 446 15.24 30.34 2.77
C GLY A 446 16.52 29.77 2.14
N ALA A 447 17.68 29.87 2.81
CA ALA A 447 18.94 29.37 2.27
C ALA A 447 19.04 27.84 2.18
N LYS A 448 18.35 27.12 3.08
CA LYS A 448 18.22 25.66 3.07
C LYS A 448 16.75 25.25 3.10
N SER A 449 16.52 23.99 2.77
CA SER A 449 15.20 23.34 2.78
C SER A 449 15.32 21.85 3.07
N LEU A 450 14.19 21.16 3.17
CA LEU A 450 14.18 19.70 3.24
C LEU A 450 14.83 19.05 2.01
N ASP A 451 14.84 19.71 0.84
CA ASP A 451 15.57 19.21 -0.34
C ASP A 451 17.08 19.01 -0.05
N ASP A 452 17.67 19.81 0.85
CA ASP A 452 19.08 19.64 1.25
C ASP A 452 19.29 18.43 2.16
N PHE A 453 18.29 18.10 2.98
CA PHE A 453 18.26 16.85 3.74
C PHE A 453 18.13 15.66 2.80
N ALA A 454 17.19 15.69 1.84
CA ALA A 454 17.00 14.58 0.91
C ALA A 454 18.26 14.30 0.09
N ARG A 455 18.90 15.34 -0.43
CA ARG A 455 20.17 15.20 -1.16
C ARG A 455 21.27 14.57 -0.30
N ALA A 456 21.43 15.01 0.94
CA ALA A 456 22.50 14.53 1.81
C ALA A 456 22.25 13.13 2.40
N PHE A 457 20.98 12.77 2.64
CA PHE A 457 20.61 11.53 3.34
C PHE A 457 20.21 10.38 2.41
N PHE A 458 19.53 10.71 1.30
CA PHE A 458 19.01 9.75 0.32
C PHE A 458 19.79 9.76 -1.00
N GLY A 459 20.33 10.92 -1.39
CA GLY A 459 21.11 11.09 -2.63
C GLY A 459 22.56 10.62 -2.54
N VAL A 460 22.80 9.43 -1.99
CA VAL A 460 24.13 8.87 -1.72
C VAL A 460 24.39 7.61 -2.57
N ASP A 461 25.65 7.18 -2.60
CA ASP A 461 26.09 5.90 -3.18
C ASP A 461 25.58 5.65 -4.61
N ASP A 462 25.75 6.64 -5.49
CA ASP A 462 25.21 6.61 -6.86
C ASP A 462 25.51 5.29 -7.62
N GLY A 463 24.45 4.57 -7.98
CA GLY A 463 24.53 3.28 -8.70
C GLY A 463 24.62 2.05 -7.82
N ASP A 464 24.81 2.22 -6.51
CA ASP A 464 24.72 1.13 -5.56
C ASP A 464 23.24 0.79 -5.34
N MET A 465 22.86 -0.44 -5.69
CA MET A 465 21.51 -0.97 -5.49
C MET A 465 21.38 -1.78 -4.20
N THR A 466 22.44 -1.88 -3.39
CA THR A 466 22.38 -2.56 -2.10
C THR A 466 21.55 -1.76 -1.11
N VAL A 467 20.90 -2.48 -0.18
CA VAL A 467 20.11 -1.84 0.88
C VAL A 467 21.06 -1.27 1.92
N SER A 468 20.92 0.03 2.18
CA SER A 468 21.66 0.77 3.20
C SER A 468 20.71 1.17 4.32
N THR A 469 20.85 0.53 5.48
CA THR A 469 19.88 0.71 6.57
C THR A 469 20.10 2.00 7.36
N TYR A 470 19.06 2.48 8.05
CA TYR A 470 19.15 3.61 9.00
C TYR A 470 18.23 3.45 10.21
N GLU A 471 18.61 4.09 11.31
CA GLU A 471 17.81 4.25 12.53
C GLU A 471 17.33 5.71 12.68
N VAL A 472 16.54 6.00 13.71
CA VAL A 472 15.94 7.33 13.88
C VAL A 472 16.99 8.40 14.22
N GLU A 473 18.04 7.99 14.92
CA GLU A 473 19.18 8.83 15.28
C GLU A 473 19.92 9.35 14.05
N ASP A 474 19.98 8.56 12.97
CA ASP A 474 20.57 8.97 11.69
C ASP A 474 19.75 10.07 11.03
N VAL A 475 18.42 9.97 11.08
CA VAL A 475 17.50 11.00 10.56
C VAL A 475 17.69 12.31 11.32
N PHE A 476 17.73 12.26 12.65
CA PHE A 476 17.94 13.46 13.47
C PHE A 476 19.32 14.08 13.25
N SER A 477 20.36 13.25 13.13
CA SER A 477 21.73 13.71 12.86
C SER A 477 21.84 14.40 11.51
N ALA A 478 21.23 13.83 10.47
CA ALA A 478 21.21 14.41 9.13
C ALA A 478 20.40 15.72 9.07
N LEU A 479 19.24 15.81 9.74
CA LEU A 479 18.50 17.06 9.87
C LEU A 479 19.31 18.14 10.61
N ASN A 480 20.03 17.75 11.66
CA ASN A 480 20.86 18.67 12.44
C ASN A 480 22.06 19.21 11.62
N ALA A 481 22.62 18.40 10.72
CA ALA A 481 23.65 18.82 9.77
C ALA A 481 23.11 19.85 8.74
N VAL A 482 21.84 19.75 8.36
CA VAL A 482 21.18 20.75 7.52
C VAL A 482 20.93 22.02 8.32
N THR A 483 20.22 21.94 9.45
CA THR A 483 19.90 23.09 10.30
C THR A 483 19.97 22.68 11.77
N PRO A 484 20.89 23.24 12.57
CA PRO A 484 20.98 22.92 13.99
C PRO A 484 19.67 23.24 14.72
N TYR A 485 19.03 22.22 15.29
CA TYR A 485 17.78 22.32 16.03
C TYR A 485 17.53 21.05 16.83
N ASP A 486 16.68 21.12 17.86
CA ASP A 486 16.28 19.95 18.63
C ASP A 486 15.21 19.15 17.86
N TRP A 487 15.67 18.43 16.83
CA TRP A 487 14.82 17.64 15.95
C TRP A 487 14.13 16.49 16.67
N ALA A 488 14.80 15.87 17.63
CA ALA A 488 14.22 14.78 18.42
C ALA A 488 13.01 15.28 19.21
N ALA A 489 13.13 16.37 19.99
CA ALA A 489 12.00 16.91 20.73
C ALA A 489 10.88 17.39 19.80
N PHE A 490 11.25 18.06 18.70
CA PHE A 490 10.28 18.61 17.74
C PHE A 490 9.44 17.53 17.04
N ILE A 491 10.10 16.48 16.54
CA ILE A 491 9.44 15.39 15.81
C ILE A 491 8.65 14.51 16.79
N ASN A 492 9.22 14.13 17.93
CA ASN A 492 8.54 13.30 18.92
C ASN A 492 7.25 13.97 19.43
N ALA A 493 7.27 15.29 19.69
CA ALA A 493 6.08 16.03 20.09
C ALA A 493 4.94 15.97 19.07
N ARG A 494 5.24 15.83 17.77
CA ARG A 494 4.26 15.70 16.69
C ARG A 494 3.80 14.25 16.51
N LEU A 495 4.73 13.31 16.58
CA LEU A 495 4.44 11.88 16.48
C LEU A 495 3.53 11.38 17.62
N ASP A 496 3.76 11.90 18.83
CA ASP A 496 3.09 11.47 20.06
C ASP A 496 1.96 12.43 20.48
N GLY A 497 1.69 13.46 19.69
CA GLY A 497 0.70 14.51 20.01
C GLY A 497 -0.75 14.11 19.69
N HIS A 498 -1.68 14.41 20.60
CA HIS A 498 -3.10 14.07 20.48
C HIS A 498 -4.02 15.30 20.29
N ASP A 499 -3.61 16.46 20.78
CA ASP A 499 -4.52 17.59 21.00
C ASP A 499 -4.95 18.32 19.73
N ARG A 500 -4.06 18.44 18.74
CA ARG A 500 -4.29 19.21 17.49
C ARG A 500 -3.56 18.58 16.31
N ALA A 501 -4.15 18.70 15.12
CA ALA A 501 -3.48 18.33 13.87
C ALA A 501 -2.22 19.18 13.62
N PRO A 502 -1.16 18.63 12.99
CA PRO A 502 0.11 19.33 12.77
C PRO A 502 0.02 20.37 11.64
N LEU A 503 -0.69 21.48 11.90
CA LEU A 503 -0.94 22.55 10.92
C LEU A 503 0.02 23.75 11.05
N ASP A 504 1.00 23.67 11.95
CA ASP A 504 1.97 24.76 12.15
C ASP A 504 2.83 24.94 10.89
N GLY A 505 3.21 23.83 10.22
CA GLY A 505 3.88 23.86 8.93
C GLY A 505 3.10 24.61 7.86
N LEU A 506 1.80 24.35 7.74
CA LEU A 506 0.92 25.04 6.80
C LEU A 506 0.86 26.56 7.07
N THR A 507 0.76 26.92 8.36
CA THR A 507 0.75 28.32 8.81
C THR A 507 2.07 29.01 8.50
N ARG A 508 3.21 28.38 8.81
CA ARG A 508 4.54 28.89 8.43
C ARG A 508 4.73 28.93 6.92
N ALA A 509 4.06 28.06 6.17
CA ALA A 509 4.09 28.11 4.71
C ALA A 509 3.35 29.33 4.11
N GLY A 510 2.63 30.08 4.95
CA GLY A 510 1.87 31.27 4.58
C GLY A 510 0.44 30.98 4.21
N TRP A 511 -0.13 29.86 4.65
CA TRP A 511 -1.49 29.45 4.31
C TRP A 511 -2.24 29.00 5.57
N ARG A 512 -3.56 29.06 5.52
CA ARG A 512 -4.42 28.48 6.56
C ARG A 512 -5.60 27.74 5.95
N LEU A 513 -6.06 26.72 6.64
CA LEU A 513 -7.30 26.02 6.29
C LEU A 513 -8.51 26.92 6.56
N VAL A 514 -9.45 26.94 5.62
CA VAL A 514 -10.78 27.54 5.73
C VAL A 514 -11.81 26.60 5.09
N PHE A 515 -13.10 26.84 5.36
CA PHE A 515 -14.20 26.12 4.73
C PHE A 515 -15.06 27.07 3.90
N GLU A 516 -15.47 26.60 2.72
CA GLU A 516 -16.33 27.34 1.79
C GLU A 516 -17.54 26.49 1.38
N ALA A 517 -18.56 27.13 0.81
CA ALA A 517 -19.82 26.47 0.46
C ALA A 517 -19.77 25.66 -0.85
N GLN A 518 -18.73 25.85 -1.67
CA GLN A 518 -18.59 25.20 -2.98
C GLN A 518 -17.40 24.26 -3.01
N PRO A 519 -17.53 23.06 -3.63
CA PRO A 519 -16.41 22.13 -3.78
C PRO A 519 -15.29 22.71 -4.65
N SER A 520 -14.05 22.25 -4.46
CA SER A 520 -12.93 22.57 -5.37
C SER A 520 -13.03 21.75 -6.64
N ALA A 521 -12.24 22.12 -7.65
CA ALA A 521 -11.98 21.23 -8.77
C ALA A 521 -11.44 19.88 -8.29
N TYR A 522 -10.53 19.87 -7.30
CA TYR A 522 -10.03 18.63 -6.70
C TYR A 522 -11.14 17.81 -6.02
N VAL A 523 -11.97 18.42 -5.15
CA VAL A 523 -13.09 17.69 -4.50
C VAL A 523 -14.09 17.19 -5.53
N ALA A 524 -14.42 17.97 -6.57
CA ALA A 524 -15.33 17.53 -7.63
C ALA A 524 -14.77 16.36 -8.44
N ALA A 525 -13.46 16.36 -8.73
CA ALA A 525 -12.78 15.24 -9.38
C ALA A 525 -12.78 14.00 -8.48
N TYR A 526 -12.46 14.16 -7.20
CA TYR A 526 -12.53 13.07 -6.21
C TYR A 526 -13.94 12.48 -6.08
N GLU A 527 -14.96 13.33 -5.91
CA GLU A 527 -16.37 12.89 -5.81
C GLU A 527 -16.80 12.08 -7.04
N LYS A 528 -16.30 12.46 -8.23
CA LYS A 528 -16.54 11.73 -9.47
C LYS A 528 -15.81 10.39 -9.51
N ASP A 529 -14.52 10.38 -9.18
CA ASP A 529 -13.69 9.18 -9.26
C ASP A 529 -14.11 8.14 -8.20
N ALA A 530 -14.55 8.58 -7.02
CA ALA A 530 -15.04 7.73 -5.94
C ALA A 530 -16.56 7.49 -5.99
N GLU A 531 -17.29 8.05 -6.97
CA GLU A 531 -18.76 7.99 -7.10
C GLU A 531 -19.50 8.29 -5.78
N THR A 532 -19.11 9.40 -5.17
CA THR A 532 -19.47 9.74 -3.79
C THR A 532 -19.71 11.24 -3.60
N SER A 533 -20.39 11.61 -2.53
CA SER A 533 -20.47 12.97 -2.02
C SER A 533 -19.61 13.10 -0.77
N LEU A 534 -18.59 13.95 -0.83
CA LEU A 534 -17.70 14.22 0.28
C LEU A 534 -18.37 15.22 1.23
N LEU A 535 -19.10 14.69 2.21
CA LEU A 535 -19.85 15.46 3.20
C LEU A 535 -19.27 15.33 4.62
N THR A 536 -18.04 14.83 4.75
CA THR A 536 -17.32 14.63 6.01
C THR A 536 -17.34 15.88 6.89
N PHE A 537 -17.08 17.06 6.32
CA PHE A 537 -17.04 18.31 7.08
C PHE A 537 -18.40 18.98 7.26
N SER A 538 -19.46 18.43 6.64
CA SER A 538 -20.83 18.88 6.81
C SER A 538 -21.60 17.92 7.72
N LEU A 539 -21.97 16.74 7.19
CA LEU A 539 -22.78 15.75 7.89
C LEU A 539 -21.96 14.70 8.63
N GLY A 540 -20.63 14.74 8.56
CA GLY A 540 -19.77 13.72 9.18
C GLY A 540 -19.82 12.40 8.42
N ALA A 541 -19.97 12.40 7.10
CA ALA A 541 -19.97 11.16 6.32
C ALA A 541 -19.56 11.37 4.87
N GLU A 542 -19.08 10.28 4.29
CA GLU A 542 -18.96 10.12 2.84
C GLU A 542 -20.10 9.22 2.35
N ILE A 543 -20.82 9.68 1.32
CA ILE A 543 -22.08 9.05 0.89
C ILE A 543 -22.06 8.82 -0.61
N GLY A 544 -22.15 7.55 -1.02
CA GLY A 544 -22.23 7.13 -2.41
C GLY A 544 -23.38 7.80 -3.17
N TRP A 545 -23.22 7.94 -4.49
CA TRP A 545 -24.29 8.46 -5.34
C TRP A 545 -25.54 7.59 -5.39
N ASP A 546 -25.40 6.32 -4.99
CA ASP A 546 -26.49 5.36 -4.78
C ASP A 546 -27.16 5.49 -3.39
N GLY A 547 -26.62 6.35 -2.51
CA GLY A 547 -27.08 6.58 -1.15
C GLY A 547 -26.45 5.67 -0.11
N ALA A 548 -25.53 4.78 -0.49
CA ALA A 548 -24.77 3.99 0.47
C ALA A 548 -23.87 4.90 1.31
N VAL A 549 -23.93 4.78 2.62
CA VAL A 549 -23.04 5.49 3.53
C VAL A 549 -21.74 4.69 3.59
N LYS A 550 -20.68 5.23 2.97
CA LYS A 550 -19.39 4.55 2.83
C LYS A 550 -18.56 4.67 4.10
N GLU A 551 -18.47 5.89 4.62
CA GLU A 551 -17.73 6.22 5.83
C GLU A 551 -18.53 7.20 6.69
N VAL A 552 -18.37 7.10 8.00
CA VAL A 552 -18.98 8.04 8.95
C VAL A 552 -17.94 8.44 9.99
N LEU A 553 -17.81 9.75 10.16
CA LEU A 553 -17.00 10.35 11.20
C LEU A 553 -17.56 9.96 12.57
N TRP A 554 -16.73 9.33 13.39
CA TRP A 554 -17.10 8.97 14.76
C TRP A 554 -17.53 10.21 15.54
N ASP A 555 -18.63 10.12 16.27
CA ASP A 555 -19.30 11.26 16.91
C ASP A 555 -19.68 12.42 15.96
N GLY A 556 -19.65 12.22 14.65
CA GLY A 556 -20.15 13.16 13.65
C GLY A 556 -21.68 13.31 13.68
N PRO A 557 -22.25 14.29 12.95
CA PRO A 557 -23.70 14.52 12.93
C PRO A 557 -24.54 13.29 12.55
N LEU A 558 -24.14 12.55 11.51
CA LEU A 558 -24.82 11.32 11.10
C LEU A 558 -24.63 10.18 12.12
N PHE A 559 -23.41 10.01 12.65
CA PHE A 559 -23.12 8.99 13.67
C PHE A 559 -23.99 9.16 14.92
N ARG A 560 -24.08 10.39 15.46
CA ARG A 560 -24.94 10.72 16.61
C ARG A 560 -26.43 10.47 16.36
N ALA A 561 -26.83 10.47 15.09
CA ALA A 561 -28.19 10.14 14.67
C ALA A 561 -28.38 8.62 14.39
N GLY A 562 -27.36 7.82 14.73
CA GLY A 562 -27.29 6.37 14.54
C GLY A 562 -27.06 5.92 13.11
N VAL A 563 -26.73 6.83 12.19
CA VAL A 563 -26.42 6.48 10.79
C VAL A 563 -24.94 6.12 10.73
N ILE A 564 -24.65 4.89 10.32
CA ILE A 564 -23.29 4.31 10.30
C ILE A 564 -22.92 3.86 8.89
N ALA A 565 -21.64 3.56 8.67
CA ALA A 565 -21.18 2.92 7.44
C ALA A 565 -21.96 1.62 7.17
N GLY A 566 -22.28 1.35 5.91
CA GLY A 566 -23.16 0.24 5.51
C GLY A 566 -24.66 0.55 5.56
N SER A 567 -25.08 1.65 6.19
CA SER A 567 -26.45 2.17 6.06
C SER A 567 -26.69 2.72 4.64
N ARG A 568 -27.96 2.86 4.24
CA ARG A 568 -28.35 3.50 2.97
C ARG A 568 -29.37 4.60 3.20
N ILE A 569 -29.10 5.80 2.70
CA ILE A 569 -30.08 6.89 2.66
C ILE A 569 -30.96 6.70 1.43
N VAL A 570 -32.26 6.52 1.65
CA VAL A 570 -33.25 6.27 0.59
C VAL A 570 -34.13 7.49 0.31
N LYS A 571 -34.26 8.40 1.29
CA LYS A 571 -35.03 9.65 1.14
C LYS A 571 -34.39 10.83 1.84
N VAL A 572 -34.60 12.03 1.30
CA VAL A 572 -34.23 13.31 1.89
C VAL A 572 -35.44 14.23 1.84
N ASN A 573 -35.90 14.71 3.00
CA ASN A 573 -37.09 15.55 3.17
C ASN A 573 -38.32 14.99 2.41
N GLY A 574 -38.52 13.66 2.49
CA GLY A 574 -39.61 12.95 1.82
C GLY A 574 -39.41 12.63 0.33
N LYS A 575 -38.40 13.22 -0.33
CA LYS A 575 -38.04 12.94 -1.73
C LYS A 575 -37.07 11.76 -1.82
N PRO A 576 -37.04 10.98 -2.92
CA PRO A 576 -36.01 9.97 -3.14
C PRO A 576 -34.60 10.56 -3.00
N TYR A 577 -33.65 9.75 -2.51
CA TYR A 577 -32.26 10.18 -2.42
C TYR A 577 -31.68 10.44 -3.81
N ALA A 578 -30.98 11.58 -3.91
CA ALA A 578 -30.02 11.90 -4.95
C ALA A 578 -28.98 12.85 -4.32
N PRO A 579 -27.71 12.83 -4.76
CA PRO A 579 -26.66 13.70 -4.21
C PRO A 579 -27.07 15.18 -4.12
N GLU A 580 -27.68 15.69 -5.19
CA GLU A 580 -28.13 17.06 -5.36
C GLU A 580 -29.28 17.40 -4.42
N THR A 581 -30.17 16.43 -4.18
CA THR A 581 -31.28 16.60 -3.22
C THR A 581 -30.74 16.73 -1.80
N LEU A 582 -29.73 15.92 -1.43
CA LEU A 582 -29.08 16.02 -0.12
C LEU A 582 -28.30 17.34 0.02
N LYS A 583 -27.49 17.70 -0.98
CA LYS A 583 -26.73 18.96 -1.01
C LYS A 583 -27.66 20.19 -0.92
N ALA A 584 -28.80 20.17 -1.61
CA ALA A 584 -29.82 21.23 -1.51
C ALA A 584 -30.50 21.29 -0.13
N ALA A 585 -30.72 20.14 0.52
CA ALA A 585 -31.25 20.09 1.88
C ALA A 585 -30.28 20.69 2.89
N ILE A 586 -28.98 20.42 2.76
CA ILE A 586 -27.92 21.04 3.59
C ILE A 586 -27.92 22.56 3.43
N LEU A 587 -27.97 23.06 2.19
CA LEU A 587 -28.04 24.49 1.92
C LEU A 587 -29.30 25.14 2.50
N THR A 588 -30.44 24.46 2.41
CA THR A 588 -31.71 24.97 2.93
C THR A 588 -31.71 25.00 4.46
N ALA A 589 -31.19 23.96 5.11
CA ALA A 589 -31.12 23.86 6.57
C ALA A 589 -30.19 24.91 7.19
N ALA A 590 -29.24 25.46 6.43
CA ALA A 590 -28.36 26.54 6.89
C ALA A 590 -29.06 27.90 7.06
N LYS A 591 -30.28 28.08 6.51
CA LYS A 591 -31.03 29.33 6.64
C LYS A 591 -31.58 29.50 8.07
N PRO A 592 -31.61 30.72 8.62
CA PRO A 592 -32.20 30.98 9.94
C PRO A 592 -33.63 30.45 10.04
N GLY A 593 -33.94 29.68 11.10
CA GLY A 593 -35.27 29.12 11.33
C GLY A 593 -35.66 27.95 10.43
N ALA A 594 -34.77 27.46 9.56
CA ALA A 594 -35.05 26.29 8.73
C ALA A 594 -35.23 25.01 9.57
N PRO A 595 -36.12 24.08 9.16
CA PRO A 595 -36.31 22.83 9.87
C PRO A 595 -35.08 21.91 9.73
N ALA A 596 -34.97 20.94 10.65
CA ALA A 596 -34.00 19.85 10.58
C ALA A 596 -34.13 19.05 9.28
N ILE A 597 -33.01 18.54 8.76
CA ILE A 597 -33.00 17.64 7.60
C ILE A 597 -33.62 16.30 8.03
N VAL A 598 -34.58 15.80 7.27
CA VAL A 598 -35.24 14.51 7.54
C VAL A 598 -34.75 13.48 6.53
N LEU A 599 -34.09 12.43 7.01
CA LEU A 599 -33.61 11.34 6.17
C LEU A 599 -34.45 10.08 6.37
N GLY A 600 -34.79 9.40 5.28
CA GLY A 600 -35.19 7.99 5.33
C GLY A 600 -33.94 7.14 5.18
N VAL A 601 -33.66 6.29 6.16
CA VAL A 601 -32.45 5.46 6.23
C VAL A 601 -32.85 4.00 6.32
N ARG A 602 -32.26 3.18 5.47
CA ARG A 602 -32.34 1.72 5.49
C ARG A 602 -31.07 1.17 6.12
N ALA A 603 -31.20 0.36 7.16
CA ALA A 603 -30.12 -0.39 7.79
C ALA A 603 -30.70 -1.68 8.37
N ASP A 604 -29.97 -2.81 8.29
CA ASP A 604 -30.39 -4.10 8.84
C ASP A 604 -31.83 -4.52 8.45
N ASP A 605 -32.18 -4.36 7.17
CA ASP A 605 -33.53 -4.60 6.61
C ASP A 605 -34.67 -3.76 7.24
N ARG A 606 -34.32 -2.68 7.95
CA ARG A 606 -35.29 -1.75 8.57
C ARG A 606 -35.18 -0.37 7.96
N ASP A 607 -36.34 0.20 7.67
CA ASP A 607 -36.46 1.62 7.32
C ASP A 607 -36.76 2.43 8.58
N ARG A 608 -35.97 3.47 8.83
CA ARG A 608 -36.20 4.43 9.91
C ARG A 608 -36.08 5.86 9.42
N VAL A 609 -36.75 6.76 10.11
CA VAL A 609 -36.65 8.20 9.86
C VAL A 609 -35.67 8.80 10.84
N VAL A 610 -34.71 9.55 10.33
CA VAL A 610 -33.67 10.25 11.09
C VAL A 610 -33.86 11.75 10.92
N ARG A 611 -33.85 12.51 12.01
CA ARG A 611 -33.89 13.98 11.98
C ARG A 611 -32.53 14.53 12.37
N LEU A 612 -31.89 15.27 11.47
CA LEU A 612 -30.58 15.86 11.67
C LEU A 612 -30.73 17.35 11.94
N ALA A 613 -30.42 17.76 13.17
CA ALA A 613 -30.32 19.16 13.58
C ALA A 613 -29.00 19.79 13.10
N TYR A 614 -28.68 19.62 11.82
CA TYR A 614 -27.50 20.22 11.19
C TYR A 614 -27.89 21.50 10.45
N HIS A 615 -27.28 22.62 10.86
CA HIS A 615 -27.53 23.95 10.31
C HIS A 615 -26.25 24.66 9.84
N GLY A 616 -25.12 23.94 9.73
CA GLY A 616 -23.80 24.51 9.38
C GLY A 616 -23.59 24.82 7.89
N GLY A 617 -24.52 24.41 7.03
CA GLY A 617 -24.41 24.54 5.58
C GLY A 617 -23.31 23.67 4.94
N PRO A 618 -23.11 23.76 3.62
CA PRO A 618 -22.05 23.01 2.95
C PRO A 618 -20.67 23.50 3.42
N ARG A 619 -19.77 22.56 3.72
CA ARG A 619 -18.40 22.84 4.15
C ARG A 619 -17.41 22.04 3.31
N TYR A 620 -16.66 22.74 2.46
CA TYR A 620 -15.59 22.18 1.65
C TYR A 620 -14.26 22.87 1.99
N PRO A 621 -13.16 22.10 2.15
CA PRO A 621 -11.90 22.66 2.58
C PRO A 621 -11.21 23.49 1.49
N ARG A 622 -10.50 24.52 1.93
CA ARG A 622 -9.71 25.46 1.10
C ARG A 622 -8.50 25.97 1.86
N LEU A 623 -7.44 26.30 1.11
CA LEU A 623 -6.33 27.08 1.66
C LEU A 623 -6.51 28.56 1.33
N ARG A 624 -6.35 29.41 2.34
CA ARG A 624 -6.35 30.87 2.19
C ARG A 624 -4.97 31.44 2.55
N ARG A 625 -4.47 32.30 1.68
CA ARG A 625 -3.17 32.97 1.87
C ARG A 625 -3.19 33.87 3.11
N LEU A 626 -2.11 33.84 3.89
CA LEU A 626 -1.82 34.74 5.02
C LEU A 626 -0.99 35.95 4.54
N PRO A 627 -1.56 37.16 4.43
CA PRO A 627 -0.92 38.28 3.72
C PRO A 627 0.48 38.69 4.23
N GLN A 628 0.77 38.48 5.52
CA GLN A 628 2.00 38.93 6.18
C GLN A 628 3.08 37.84 6.31
N THR A 629 2.82 36.63 5.82
CA THR A 629 3.76 35.51 5.87
C THR A 629 4.32 35.26 4.48
N PRO A 630 5.60 34.91 4.26
CA PRO A 630 6.11 34.52 2.94
C PRO A 630 5.35 33.33 2.34
N ASP A 631 5.22 33.26 1.01
CA ASP A 631 4.59 32.13 0.33
C ASP A 631 5.58 30.97 0.17
N ARG A 632 5.93 30.32 1.28
CA ARG A 632 6.88 29.21 1.25
C ARG A 632 6.28 27.99 0.57
N LEU A 633 4.95 27.80 0.64
CA LEU A 633 4.29 26.70 -0.08
C LEU A 633 4.46 26.89 -1.60
N GLY A 634 4.26 28.09 -2.13
CA GLY A 634 4.54 28.39 -3.54
C GLY A 634 5.99 28.08 -3.94
N GLN A 635 6.96 28.41 -3.08
CA GLN A 635 8.38 28.10 -3.30
C GLN A 635 8.67 26.58 -3.25
N ILE A 636 8.02 25.84 -2.34
CA ILE A 636 8.15 24.38 -2.22
C ILE A 636 7.67 23.71 -3.51
N LEU A 637 6.51 24.14 -4.02
CA LEU A 637 5.83 23.57 -5.18
C LEU A 637 6.40 24.04 -6.53
N SER A 638 7.31 25.02 -6.52
CA SER A 638 7.92 25.53 -7.76
C SER A 638 8.99 24.56 -8.29
N PRO A 639 9.04 24.33 -9.62
CA PRO A 639 10.12 23.54 -10.23
C PRO A 639 11.49 24.08 -9.84
N ARG A 640 12.45 23.17 -9.61
CA ARG A 640 13.87 23.48 -9.38
C ARG A 640 14.65 23.52 -10.68
#